data_AF-Q54TN6-F1
#
_entry.id   AF-Q54TN6-F1
#
_cell.length_a   1.000
_cell.length_b   1.000
_cell.length_c   1.000
_cell.angle_alpha   90.00
_cell.angle_beta   90.00
_cell.angle_gamma   90.00
#
_symmetry.space_group_name_H-M   'P 1'
#
loop_
_entity.id
_entity.type
_entity.pdbx_description
1 polymer ?
#
loop_
_entity_poly.entity_id
_entity_poly.type
_entity_poly.pdbx_seq_one_letter_code
_entity_poly.pdbx_strand_id
1 'polypeptide(L)'
;MEIDPIILLKDKINLIKKKIENENDPSKLNSLKLKLNSCTGQLIFYEKLKSENLEQSKQLESKNLKLKTLESDNLKLESELQDYLENNLQVSHLIKNGEVSFVPHTTSETDSKHGECTTIDASFTLLDNPYCDENLFKHTTSKVWWNHKNRNYTVSNEAQTISVFQDLLQDIICLCGFSDSMDIIIEHGITNMVPDFMLVSKNDVPKGVIEIKRAPSKELTDKKDRKISGQIFDYMCLLKYFHNLKQVIGITSTYLESEILWLQEDPLINENNINNIKENISKNKSKINPQSVPTKLSKTFVPKLRNSKKTSRSPSGLVTNRIDRKVYKSQVIAQNDPDYVKTLCSVVQRMYYSETNPEEGSNSRHYIQINSTSWFWVKLEQEIIPNYSQLLDIDTENPPDLENPLLLEDLGSGGDGKCWLAFNLDSDVFVIKFFKDETNAEIEKFFWKEIWGINTHVTVLNKKRSLIIPYFKILTDEDWNDDRVFKLVKESCKIFSQKGYFHKDLSQRHVAKYTESDKIKIVFIDL
;
A
#
# COMPACT_ATOMS: atom_id res chain seq x y z
N MET A 1 -36.86 47.78 -24.40
CA MET A 1 -36.21 47.05 -25.51
C MET A 1 -34.76 47.49 -25.54
N GLU A 2 -33.83 46.62 -25.15
CA GLU A 2 -32.40 46.90 -25.37
C GLU A 2 -32.15 46.89 -26.87
N ILE A 3 -31.67 48.01 -27.42
CA ILE A 3 -31.32 48.10 -28.83
C ILE A 3 -29.98 47.42 -29.02
N ASP A 4 -29.88 46.47 -29.96
CA ASP A 4 -28.64 45.75 -30.27
C ASP A 4 -27.50 46.77 -30.53
N PRO A 5 -26.43 46.77 -29.73
CA PRO A 5 -25.30 47.69 -29.89
C PRO A 5 -24.72 47.70 -31.31
N ILE A 6 -24.79 46.57 -32.03
CA ILE A 6 -24.36 46.44 -33.42
C ILE A 6 -25.21 47.33 -34.34
N ILE A 7 -26.54 47.37 -34.12
CA ILE A 7 -27.46 48.21 -34.91
C ILE A 7 -27.14 49.68 -34.66
N LEU A 8 -27.01 50.09 -33.38
CA LEU A 8 -26.66 51.46 -33.02
C LEU A 8 -25.31 51.91 -33.62
N LEU A 9 -24.31 51.02 -33.62
CA LEU A 9 -23.00 51.30 -34.20
C LEU A 9 -23.08 51.42 -35.72
N LYS A 10 -23.85 50.55 -36.41
CA LYS A 10 -24.07 50.63 -37.86
C LYS A 10 -24.73 51.95 -38.25
N ASP A 11 -25.75 52.37 -37.52
CA ASP A 11 -26.44 53.64 -37.77
C ASP A 11 -25.51 54.84 -37.54
N LYS A 12 -24.72 54.81 -36.45
CA LYS A 12 -23.73 55.84 -36.13
C LYS A 12 -22.62 55.93 -37.19
N ILE A 13 -22.12 54.79 -37.66
CA ILE A 13 -21.13 54.71 -38.75
C ILE A 13 -21.70 55.33 -40.02
N ASN A 14 -22.93 54.99 -40.40
CA ASN A 14 -23.60 55.53 -41.58
C ASN A 14 -23.79 57.05 -41.47
N LEU A 15 -24.17 57.55 -40.29
CA LEU A 15 -24.28 58.99 -40.04
C LEU A 15 -22.93 59.71 -40.15
N ILE A 16 -21.85 59.12 -39.61
CA ILE A 16 -20.50 59.69 -39.71
C ILE A 16 -20.04 59.73 -41.18
N LYS A 17 -20.29 58.66 -41.96
CA LYS A 17 -19.98 58.62 -43.39
C LYS A 17 -20.68 59.75 -44.16
N LYS A 18 -21.99 59.95 -43.94
CA LYS A 18 -22.74 61.07 -44.53
C LYS A 18 -22.19 62.44 -44.13
N LYS A 19 -21.71 62.60 -42.90
CA LYS A 19 -21.07 63.86 -42.46
C LYS A 19 -19.73 64.09 -43.14
N ILE A 20 -18.93 63.05 -43.36
CA ILE A 20 -17.66 63.11 -44.07
C ILE A 20 -17.84 63.59 -45.51
N GLU A 21 -18.88 63.12 -46.20
CA GLU A 21 -19.19 63.51 -47.59
C GLU A 21 -19.50 65.00 -47.75
N ASN A 22 -19.97 65.66 -46.68
CA ASN A 22 -20.39 67.06 -46.70
C ASN A 22 -19.41 68.01 -46.00
N GLU A 23 -18.28 67.53 -45.48
CA GLU A 23 -17.34 68.34 -44.69
C GLU A 23 -16.14 68.81 -45.52
N ASN A 24 -15.95 70.14 -45.59
CA ASN A 24 -14.89 70.77 -46.39
C ASN A 24 -13.69 71.23 -45.55
N ASP A 25 -13.85 71.35 -44.22
CA ASP A 25 -12.75 71.72 -43.32
C ASP A 25 -11.83 70.51 -43.05
N PRO A 26 -10.54 70.55 -43.43
CA PRO A 26 -9.61 69.42 -43.25
C PRO A 26 -9.47 68.94 -41.80
N SER A 27 -9.55 69.85 -40.83
CA SER A 27 -9.42 69.52 -39.41
C SER A 27 -10.64 68.71 -38.93
N LYS A 28 -11.84 69.14 -39.30
CA LYS A 28 -13.09 68.42 -38.99
C LYS A 28 -13.16 67.09 -39.73
N LEU A 29 -12.74 67.05 -40.98
CA LEU A 29 -12.66 65.82 -41.77
C LEU A 29 -11.76 64.78 -41.10
N ASN A 30 -10.59 65.19 -40.60
CA ASN A 30 -9.68 64.30 -39.88
C ASN A 30 -10.31 63.78 -38.57
N SER A 31 -10.97 64.67 -37.80
CA SER A 31 -11.70 64.28 -36.59
C SER A 31 -12.83 63.27 -36.88
N LEU A 32 -13.59 63.46 -37.96
CA LEU A 32 -14.64 62.54 -38.37
C LEU A 32 -14.09 61.18 -38.82
N LYS A 33 -12.97 61.16 -39.56
CA LYS A 33 -12.27 59.91 -39.94
C LYS A 33 -11.79 59.12 -38.73
N LEU A 34 -11.23 59.79 -37.71
CA LEU A 34 -10.86 59.15 -36.45
C LEU A 34 -12.07 58.56 -35.72
N LYS A 35 -13.19 59.29 -35.67
CA LYS A 35 -14.45 58.78 -35.09
C LYS A 35 -15.00 57.59 -35.86
N LEU A 36 -14.93 57.62 -37.19
CA LEU A 36 -15.35 56.51 -38.05
C LEU A 36 -14.52 55.25 -37.78
N ASN A 37 -13.19 55.39 -37.71
CA ASN A 37 -12.30 54.27 -37.41
C ASN A 37 -12.59 53.70 -36.02
N SER A 38 -12.81 54.56 -35.01
CA SER A 38 -13.16 54.14 -33.66
C SER A 38 -14.49 53.37 -33.63
N CYS A 39 -15.55 53.89 -34.26
CA CYS A 39 -16.85 53.19 -34.31
C CYS A 39 -16.76 51.88 -35.10
N THR A 40 -15.98 51.85 -36.19
CA THR A 40 -15.76 50.63 -36.98
C THR A 40 -15.02 49.57 -36.18
N GLY A 41 -13.98 49.94 -35.44
CA GLY A 41 -13.28 49.03 -34.53
C GLY A 41 -14.19 48.45 -33.44
N GLN A 42 -15.06 49.28 -32.85
CA GLN A 42 -16.08 48.81 -31.90
C GLN A 42 -17.06 47.84 -32.55
N LEU A 43 -17.53 48.12 -33.78
CA LEU A 43 -18.45 47.24 -34.50
C LEU A 43 -17.84 45.85 -34.73
N ILE A 44 -16.60 45.80 -35.21
CA ILE A 44 -15.86 44.55 -35.44
C ILE A 44 -15.72 43.77 -34.12
N PHE A 45 -15.40 44.45 -33.02
CA PHE A 45 -15.30 43.83 -31.71
C PHE A 45 -16.64 43.20 -31.26
N TYR A 46 -17.75 43.93 -31.37
CA TYR A 46 -19.06 43.42 -30.98
C TYR A 46 -19.55 42.27 -31.89
N GLU A 47 -19.30 42.34 -33.19
CA GLU A 47 -19.63 41.25 -34.12
C GLU A 47 -18.83 39.98 -33.78
N LYS A 48 -17.55 40.11 -33.43
CA LYS A 48 -16.73 39.00 -32.95
C LYS A 48 -17.28 38.41 -31.65
N LEU A 49 -17.57 39.24 -30.65
CA LEU A 49 -18.14 38.80 -29.37
C LEU A 49 -19.47 38.04 -29.55
N LYS A 50 -20.33 38.53 -30.45
CA LYS A 50 -21.62 37.88 -30.76
C LYS A 50 -21.42 36.51 -31.42
N SER A 51 -20.43 36.38 -32.29
CA SER A 51 -20.09 35.08 -32.92
C SER A 51 -19.53 34.07 -31.91
N GLU A 52 -18.67 34.50 -30.99
CA GLU A 52 -18.10 33.66 -29.93
C GLU A 52 -19.18 33.18 -28.95
N ASN A 53 -20.08 34.07 -28.52
CA ASN A 53 -21.20 33.70 -27.65
C ASN A 53 -22.17 32.71 -28.34
N LEU A 54 -22.42 32.88 -29.64
CA LEU A 54 -23.26 31.95 -30.39
C LEU A 54 -22.63 30.56 -30.49
N GLU A 55 -21.31 30.49 -30.69
CA GLU A 55 -20.57 29.22 -30.72
C GLU A 55 -20.55 28.53 -29.36
N GLN A 56 -20.33 29.28 -28.28
CA GLN A 56 -20.43 28.75 -26.90
C GLN A 56 -21.83 28.23 -26.59
N SER A 57 -22.88 28.95 -27.00
CA SER A 57 -24.27 28.49 -26.81
C SER A 57 -24.54 27.19 -27.55
N LYS A 58 -24.06 27.03 -28.79
CA LYS A 58 -24.18 25.77 -29.55
C LYS A 58 -23.42 24.62 -28.91
N GLN A 59 -22.21 24.88 -28.40
CA GLN A 59 -21.44 23.87 -27.67
C GLN A 59 -22.14 23.42 -26.39
N LEU A 60 -22.76 24.36 -25.65
CA LEU A 60 -23.52 24.06 -24.44
C LEU A 60 -24.77 23.23 -24.75
N GLU A 61 -25.51 23.58 -25.81
CA GLU A 61 -26.68 22.82 -26.25
C GLU A 61 -26.32 21.39 -26.68
N SER A 62 -25.20 21.22 -27.41
CA SER A 62 -24.68 19.90 -27.78
C SER A 62 -24.28 19.06 -26.54
N LYS A 63 -23.67 19.68 -25.52
CA LYS A 63 -23.36 19.02 -24.25
C LYS A 63 -24.62 18.61 -23.50
N ASN A 64 -25.63 19.47 -23.44
CA ASN A 64 -26.90 19.17 -22.78
C ASN A 64 -27.66 18.04 -23.50
N LEU A 65 -27.61 17.98 -24.83
CA LEU A 65 -28.19 16.87 -25.59
C LEU A 65 -27.48 15.55 -25.27
N LYS A 66 -26.14 15.53 -25.24
CA LYS A 66 -25.37 14.35 -24.81
C LYS A 66 -25.70 13.92 -23.38
N LEU A 67 -25.89 14.88 -22.46
CA LEU A 67 -26.25 14.58 -21.08
C LEU A 67 -27.63 13.90 -21.00
N LYS A 68 -28.63 14.43 -21.71
CA LYS A 68 -29.97 13.82 -21.77
C LYS A 68 -29.95 12.40 -22.36
N THR A 69 -29.12 12.17 -23.39
CA THR A 69 -28.95 10.81 -23.94
C THR A 69 -28.36 9.87 -22.90
N LEU A 70 -27.33 10.30 -22.17
CA LEU A 70 -26.72 9.50 -21.09
C LEU A 70 -27.71 9.22 -19.95
N GLU A 71 -28.54 10.18 -19.56
CA GLU A 71 -29.58 10.00 -18.54
C GLU A 71 -30.63 8.96 -18.97
N SER A 72 -31.08 9.04 -20.23
CA SER A 72 -32.03 8.06 -20.80
C SER A 72 -31.43 6.65 -20.88
N ASP A 73 -30.17 6.53 -21.28
CA ASP A 73 -29.46 5.25 -21.33
C ASP A 73 -29.29 4.66 -19.92
N ASN A 74 -29.03 5.52 -18.92
CA ASN A 74 -28.88 5.10 -17.53
C ASN A 74 -30.21 4.58 -16.95
N LEU A 75 -31.33 5.28 -17.18
CA LEU A 75 -32.67 4.85 -16.75
C LEU A 75 -33.06 3.50 -17.37
N LYS A 76 -32.79 3.31 -18.67
CA LYS A 76 -33.03 2.03 -19.33
C LYS A 76 -32.20 0.92 -18.66
N LEU A 77 -30.93 1.20 -18.37
CA LEU A 77 -30.02 0.28 -17.70
C LEU A 77 -30.48 -0.12 -16.29
N GLU A 78 -31.05 0.83 -15.54
CA GLU A 78 -31.61 0.61 -14.21
C GLU A 78 -32.85 -0.30 -14.28
N SER A 79 -33.75 -0.09 -15.25
CA SER A 79 -34.91 -0.99 -15.40
C SER A 79 -34.48 -2.42 -15.81
N GLU A 80 -33.52 -2.55 -16.73
CA GLU A 80 -32.99 -3.87 -17.13
C GLU A 80 -32.21 -4.55 -16.01
N LEU A 81 -31.60 -3.77 -15.10
CA LEU A 81 -30.94 -4.28 -13.91
C LEU A 81 -31.97 -4.84 -12.92
N GLN A 82 -33.03 -4.07 -12.67
CA GLN A 82 -34.09 -4.45 -11.75
C GLN A 82 -34.76 -5.76 -12.20
N ASP A 83 -35.10 -5.88 -13.49
CA ASP A 83 -35.62 -7.11 -14.08
C ASP A 83 -34.64 -8.29 -13.93
N TYR A 84 -33.33 -8.05 -14.07
CA TYR A 84 -32.32 -9.12 -13.89
C TYR A 84 -32.22 -9.57 -12.42
N LEU A 85 -32.19 -8.62 -11.48
CA LEU A 85 -32.11 -8.89 -10.04
C LEU A 85 -33.36 -9.63 -9.54
N GLU A 86 -34.54 -9.26 -10.02
CA GLU A 86 -35.81 -9.90 -9.63
C GLU A 86 -35.91 -11.34 -10.14
N ASN A 87 -35.26 -11.66 -11.26
CA ASN A 87 -35.37 -12.98 -11.90
C ASN A 87 -34.16 -13.91 -11.66
N ASN A 88 -33.00 -13.40 -11.22
CA ASN A 88 -31.77 -14.17 -11.05
C ASN A 88 -31.07 -13.87 -9.72
N LEU A 89 -31.73 -14.19 -8.60
CA LEU A 89 -31.18 -14.13 -7.24
C LEU A 89 -30.10 -15.21 -6.96
N GLN A 90 -29.22 -15.45 -7.93
CA GLN A 90 -27.86 -15.92 -7.66
C GLN A 90 -26.97 -14.69 -7.82
N VAL A 91 -26.17 -14.37 -6.80
CA VAL A 91 -25.17 -13.29 -6.88
C VAL A 91 -24.25 -13.60 -8.06
N SER A 92 -24.57 -13.01 -9.20
CA SER A 92 -23.86 -13.18 -10.44
C SER A 92 -22.79 -12.10 -10.46
N HIS A 93 -21.56 -12.47 -10.08
CA HIS A 93 -20.35 -11.70 -10.36
C HIS A 93 -19.98 -11.75 -11.86
N LEU A 94 -20.79 -12.42 -12.69
CA LEU A 94 -20.61 -12.55 -14.13
C LEU A 94 -21.15 -11.30 -14.85
N ILE A 95 -20.38 -10.79 -15.81
CA ILE A 95 -20.74 -9.61 -16.63
C ILE A 95 -21.93 -9.98 -17.53
N LYS A 96 -22.85 -9.03 -17.77
CA LYS A 96 -24.16 -9.21 -18.46
C LYS A 96 -24.13 -9.98 -19.80
N ASN A 97 -22.99 -10.06 -20.48
CA ASN A 97 -22.84 -10.71 -21.79
C ASN A 97 -21.85 -11.90 -21.80
N GLY A 98 -21.46 -12.43 -20.64
CA GLY A 98 -20.53 -13.57 -20.55
C GLY A 98 -19.20 -13.22 -19.88
N GLU A 99 -18.42 -14.28 -19.66
CA GLU A 99 -17.15 -14.31 -18.91
C GLU A 99 -16.19 -13.17 -19.29
N VAL A 100 -15.38 -12.73 -18.31
CA VAL A 100 -14.25 -11.82 -18.57
C VAL A 100 -13.35 -12.45 -19.64
N SER A 101 -13.16 -11.75 -20.76
CA SER A 101 -12.30 -12.23 -21.85
C SER A 101 -10.81 -12.01 -21.51
N PHE A 102 -9.97 -13.02 -21.68
CA PHE A 102 -8.52 -12.93 -21.43
C PHE A 102 -7.74 -13.07 -22.75
N VAL A 103 -6.73 -12.21 -22.96
CA VAL A 103 -5.82 -12.36 -24.11
C VAL A 103 -4.75 -13.39 -23.78
N PRO A 104 -4.61 -14.49 -24.55
CA PRO A 104 -3.51 -15.44 -24.38
C PRO A 104 -2.18 -14.73 -24.63
N HIS A 105 -1.23 -14.83 -23.70
CA HIS A 105 0.05 -14.14 -23.81
C HIS A 105 1.25 -15.02 -23.45
N THR A 106 2.39 -14.66 -24.05
CA THR A 106 3.71 -15.22 -23.79
C THR A 106 4.17 -14.85 -22.39
N THR A 107 4.62 -15.85 -21.65
CA THR A 107 5.06 -15.81 -20.24
C THR A 107 6.05 -14.68 -19.96
N SER A 108 5.76 -13.82 -18.97
CA SER A 108 6.77 -12.96 -18.36
C SER A 108 7.49 -13.75 -17.27
N GLU A 109 8.72 -14.16 -17.54
CA GLU A 109 9.57 -14.81 -16.56
C GLU A 109 10.31 -13.75 -15.74
N THR A 110 9.66 -13.23 -14.71
CA THR A 110 10.40 -12.61 -13.60
C THR A 110 10.75 -13.71 -12.63
N ASP A 111 12.04 -14.07 -12.59
CA ASP A 111 12.54 -15.06 -11.64
C ASP A 111 12.33 -14.57 -10.21
N SER A 112 11.32 -15.14 -9.57
CA SER A 112 11.04 -14.94 -8.15
C SER A 112 12.27 -15.31 -7.32
N LYS A 113 12.68 -14.40 -6.42
CA LYS A 113 13.79 -14.64 -5.48
C LYS A 113 13.39 -15.50 -4.28
N HIS A 114 12.13 -15.92 -4.21
CA HIS A 114 11.61 -16.73 -3.11
C HIS A 114 12.03 -18.18 -3.24
N GLY A 115 12.25 -18.83 -2.09
CA GLY A 115 12.43 -20.27 -2.04
C GLY A 115 11.14 -20.99 -2.42
N GLU A 116 11.26 -22.18 -3.01
CA GLU A 116 10.12 -23.06 -3.22
C GLU A 116 9.43 -23.42 -1.89
N CYS A 117 8.12 -23.66 -1.94
CA CYS A 117 7.36 -24.20 -0.83
C CYS A 117 6.77 -25.56 -1.19
N THR A 118 6.73 -26.45 -0.20
CA THR A 118 5.99 -27.69 -0.28
C THR A 118 4.51 -27.38 -0.05
N THR A 119 3.65 -27.85 -0.96
CA THR A 119 2.20 -27.77 -0.81
C THR A 119 1.65 -29.11 -0.30
N ILE A 120 0.63 -29.06 0.55
CA ILE A 120 -0.08 -30.23 1.06
C ILE A 120 -1.56 -30.03 0.72
N ASP A 121 -2.10 -30.88 -0.15
CA ASP A 121 -3.52 -30.82 -0.49
C ASP A 121 -4.38 -31.15 0.73
N ALA A 122 -5.37 -30.31 1.01
CA ALA A 122 -6.29 -30.48 2.12
C ALA A 122 -7.66 -29.88 1.79
N SER A 123 -8.71 -30.37 2.45
CA SER A 123 -10.07 -29.84 2.28
C SER A 123 -10.22 -28.51 3.01
N PHE A 124 -10.70 -27.48 2.32
CA PHE A 124 -11.09 -26.23 2.96
C PHE A 124 -12.58 -26.28 3.31
N THR A 125 -12.91 -26.20 4.60
CA THR A 125 -14.31 -26.31 5.02
C THR A 125 -15.05 -24.98 4.93
N LEU A 126 -16.09 -24.96 4.09
CA LEU A 126 -17.00 -23.82 3.93
C LEU A 126 -17.81 -23.59 5.21
N LEU A 127 -18.11 -22.32 5.47
CA LEU A 127 -19.03 -21.97 6.53
C LEU A 127 -20.46 -22.26 6.10
N ASP A 128 -21.30 -22.63 7.06
CA ASP A 128 -22.73 -22.88 6.81
C ASP A 128 -23.46 -21.61 6.35
N ASN A 129 -23.11 -20.46 6.96
CA ASN A 129 -23.65 -19.16 6.59
C ASN A 129 -22.52 -18.12 6.44
N PRO A 130 -21.83 -18.10 5.29
CA PRO A 130 -20.72 -17.18 5.03
C PRO A 130 -21.19 -15.76 4.71
N TYR A 131 -22.48 -15.49 4.82
CA TYR A 131 -23.10 -14.21 4.52
C TYR A 131 -23.54 -13.53 5.81
N CYS A 132 -23.50 -12.19 5.88
CA CYS A 132 -23.82 -11.49 7.12
C CYS A 132 -25.29 -11.05 7.24
N ASP A 133 -25.97 -10.77 6.14
CA ASP A 133 -27.40 -10.42 6.16
C ASP A 133 -28.05 -10.77 4.82
N GLU A 134 -28.99 -11.72 4.82
CA GLU A 134 -29.79 -12.11 3.65
C GLU A 134 -30.52 -10.92 3.01
N ASN A 135 -30.82 -9.87 3.76
CA ASN A 135 -31.48 -8.67 3.23
C ASN A 135 -30.54 -7.75 2.46
N LEU A 136 -29.24 -7.74 2.79
CA LEU A 136 -28.27 -6.93 2.04
C LEU A 136 -28.16 -7.40 0.58
N PHE A 137 -28.31 -8.71 0.34
CA PHE A 137 -28.25 -9.33 -1.00
C PHE A 137 -29.30 -8.78 -1.97
N LYS A 138 -30.44 -8.30 -1.46
CA LYS A 138 -31.53 -7.87 -2.33
C LYS A 138 -31.23 -6.57 -3.07
N HIS A 139 -30.21 -5.81 -2.67
CA HIS A 139 -30.00 -4.44 -3.16
C HIS A 139 -28.58 -4.07 -3.58
N THR A 140 -27.60 -4.97 -3.48
CA THR A 140 -26.23 -4.69 -3.91
C THR A 140 -25.95 -5.25 -5.29
N THR A 141 -25.82 -4.37 -6.28
CA THR A 141 -25.19 -4.71 -7.55
C THR A 141 -23.71 -4.93 -7.38
N SER A 142 -23.20 -6.03 -7.93
CA SER A 142 -21.76 -6.29 -8.01
C SER A 142 -21.02 -5.11 -8.65
N LYS A 143 -19.93 -4.66 -8.02
CA LYS A 143 -18.99 -3.67 -8.59
C LYS A 143 -18.32 -4.18 -9.85
N VAL A 144 -17.98 -5.48 -9.92
CA VAL A 144 -17.47 -6.10 -11.16
C VAL A 144 -18.48 -5.88 -12.27
N TRP A 145 -19.75 -6.18 -11.99
CA TRP A 145 -20.80 -5.94 -12.97
C TRP A 145 -20.92 -4.46 -13.29
N TRP A 146 -21.07 -3.56 -12.30
CA TRP A 146 -21.24 -2.13 -12.53
C TRP A 146 -20.09 -1.50 -13.33
N ASN A 147 -18.84 -1.78 -12.97
CA ASN A 147 -17.65 -1.21 -13.59
C ASN A 147 -17.43 -1.73 -15.02
N HIS A 148 -17.86 -2.96 -15.32
CA HIS A 148 -17.53 -3.66 -16.58
C HIS A 148 -18.74 -3.99 -17.47
N LYS A 149 -19.98 -3.71 -17.05
CA LYS A 149 -21.25 -4.07 -17.74
C LYS A 149 -21.32 -3.68 -19.21
N ASN A 150 -20.77 -2.51 -19.55
CA ASN A 150 -20.93 -1.90 -20.88
C ASN A 150 -19.66 -2.02 -21.74
N ARG A 151 -18.70 -2.85 -21.35
CA ARG A 151 -17.45 -3.03 -22.08
C ARG A 151 -17.26 -4.52 -22.34
N ASN A 152 -16.85 -4.87 -23.56
CA ASN A 152 -16.12 -6.11 -23.77
C ASN A 152 -14.80 -5.95 -23.01
N TYR A 153 -14.83 -6.21 -21.71
CA TYR A 153 -13.69 -6.02 -20.85
C TYR A 153 -12.74 -7.18 -21.09
N THR A 154 -11.65 -6.84 -21.77
CA THR A 154 -10.59 -7.79 -22.08
C THR A 154 -9.42 -7.54 -21.14
N VAL A 155 -9.14 -8.53 -20.30
CA VAL A 155 -7.94 -8.55 -19.45
C VAL A 155 -6.77 -8.99 -20.31
N SER A 156 -5.86 -8.06 -20.56
CA SER A 156 -4.65 -8.25 -21.36
C SER A 156 -3.38 -8.36 -20.50
N ASN A 157 -3.43 -7.90 -19.24
CA ASN A 157 -2.27 -7.90 -18.37
C ASN A 157 -2.62 -8.16 -16.90
N GLU A 158 -1.59 -8.37 -16.08
CA GLU A 158 -1.71 -8.72 -14.67
C GLU A 158 -2.33 -7.59 -13.84
N ALA A 159 -1.99 -6.34 -14.13
CA ALA A 159 -2.61 -5.18 -13.48
C ALA A 159 -4.14 -5.12 -13.71
N GLN A 160 -4.60 -5.51 -14.90
CA GLN A 160 -6.03 -5.64 -15.18
C GLN A 160 -6.66 -6.82 -14.45
N THR A 161 -5.97 -7.97 -14.34
CA THR A 161 -6.45 -9.08 -13.50
C THR A 161 -6.60 -8.64 -12.04
N ILE A 162 -5.60 -7.93 -11.49
CA ILE A 162 -5.62 -7.37 -10.13
C ILE A 162 -6.83 -6.45 -9.96
N SER A 163 -7.06 -5.53 -10.90
CA SER A 163 -8.19 -4.59 -10.85
C SER A 163 -9.54 -5.32 -10.82
N VAL A 164 -9.75 -6.34 -11.65
CA VAL A 164 -11.03 -7.09 -11.68
C VAL A 164 -11.18 -7.93 -10.42
N PHE A 165 -10.12 -8.58 -9.95
CA PHE A 165 -10.18 -9.38 -8.74
C PHE A 165 -10.38 -8.52 -7.48
N GLN A 166 -9.82 -7.30 -7.45
CA GLN A 166 -10.07 -6.33 -6.39
C GLN A 166 -11.55 -5.92 -6.35
N ASP A 167 -12.16 -5.64 -7.50
CA ASP A 167 -13.60 -5.35 -7.58
C ASP A 167 -14.43 -6.51 -7.02
N LEU A 168 -14.08 -7.76 -7.39
CA LEU A 168 -14.73 -8.97 -6.88
C LEU A 168 -14.58 -9.07 -5.35
N LEU A 169 -13.37 -8.94 -4.81
CA LEU A 169 -13.15 -9.02 -3.37
C LEU A 169 -13.87 -7.91 -2.60
N GLN A 170 -13.98 -6.72 -3.18
CA GLN A 170 -14.72 -5.62 -2.55
C GLN A 170 -16.21 -5.93 -2.48
N ASP A 171 -16.76 -6.62 -3.49
CA ASP A 171 -18.12 -7.18 -3.43
C ASP A 171 -18.22 -8.23 -2.31
N ILE A 172 -17.29 -9.20 -2.25
CA ILE A 172 -17.25 -10.22 -1.19
C ILE A 172 -17.21 -9.61 0.22
N ILE A 173 -16.36 -8.59 0.44
CA ILE A 173 -16.28 -7.85 1.71
C ILE A 173 -17.63 -7.19 2.04
N CYS A 174 -18.32 -6.65 1.04
CA CYS A 174 -19.65 -6.06 1.20
C CYS A 174 -20.71 -7.11 1.54
N LEU A 175 -20.71 -8.26 0.85
CA LEU A 175 -21.61 -9.39 1.15
C LEU A 175 -21.37 -9.96 2.56
N CYS A 176 -20.14 -9.89 3.04
CA CYS A 176 -19.77 -10.22 4.41
C CYS A 176 -20.07 -9.09 5.40
N GLY A 177 -20.68 -7.97 5.00
CA GLY A 177 -21.04 -6.86 5.91
C GLY A 177 -19.83 -6.19 6.57
N PHE A 178 -18.66 -6.21 5.92
CA PHE A 178 -17.41 -5.69 6.48
C PHE A 178 -16.89 -4.42 5.79
N SER A 179 -17.68 -3.79 4.91
CA SER A 179 -17.27 -2.61 4.13
C SER A 179 -16.73 -1.44 4.95
N ASP A 180 -17.16 -1.28 6.20
CA ASP A 180 -16.71 -0.18 7.07
C ASP A 180 -15.44 -0.49 7.86
N SER A 181 -14.93 -1.72 7.77
CA SER A 181 -13.86 -2.20 8.65
C SER A 181 -12.79 -3.02 7.96
N MET A 182 -13.01 -3.44 6.70
CA MET A 182 -12.02 -4.13 5.88
C MET A 182 -11.74 -3.37 4.60
N ASP A 183 -10.45 -3.30 4.27
CA ASP A 183 -9.92 -2.67 3.07
C ASP A 183 -8.98 -3.62 2.34
N ILE A 184 -8.80 -3.37 1.04
CA ILE A 184 -7.84 -4.07 0.20
C ILE A 184 -6.73 -3.09 -0.16
N ILE A 185 -5.51 -3.41 0.26
CA ILE A 185 -4.32 -2.60 -0.02
C ILE A 185 -3.49 -3.34 -1.05
N ILE A 186 -3.28 -2.73 -2.23
CA ILE A 186 -2.30 -3.24 -3.19
C ILE A 186 -0.93 -2.98 -2.61
N GLU A 187 -0.26 -4.04 -2.19
CA GLU A 187 0.98 -3.91 -1.47
C GLU A 187 2.09 -3.48 -2.42
N HIS A 188 2.59 -2.27 -2.22
CA HIS A 188 3.83 -1.81 -2.85
C HIS A 188 5.01 -2.26 -2.00
N GLY A 189 5.18 -3.59 -1.91
CA GLY A 189 6.32 -4.30 -1.34
C GLY A 189 6.79 -3.92 0.07
N ILE A 190 6.35 -4.69 1.07
CA ILE A 190 6.96 -4.93 2.40
C ILE A 190 8.42 -5.42 2.25
N THR A 191 8.90 -5.71 1.06
CA THR A 191 10.28 -6.16 0.81
C THR A 191 10.91 -5.54 -0.45
N ASN A 192 10.31 -4.48 -1.01
CA ASN A 192 10.54 -4.04 -2.41
C ASN A 192 10.19 -5.12 -3.45
N MET A 193 9.16 -5.93 -3.18
CA MET A 193 8.64 -6.91 -4.13
C MET A 193 7.48 -6.33 -4.94
N VAL A 194 7.29 -6.89 -6.13
CA VAL A 194 6.52 -6.40 -7.28
C VAL A 194 5.02 -6.22 -6.91
N PRO A 195 4.24 -5.33 -7.56
CA PRO A 195 2.87 -4.95 -7.16
C PRO A 195 1.79 -6.04 -7.30
N ASP A 196 2.16 -7.32 -7.24
CA ASP A 196 1.31 -8.46 -7.57
C ASP A 196 0.57 -9.03 -6.33
N PHE A 197 0.80 -8.42 -5.16
CA PHE A 197 0.20 -8.79 -3.89
C PHE A 197 -0.89 -7.79 -3.46
N MET A 198 -1.99 -8.33 -2.96
CA MET A 198 -2.99 -7.57 -2.22
C MET A 198 -3.04 -8.05 -0.77
N LEU A 199 -3.11 -7.10 0.15
CA LEU A 199 -3.35 -7.37 1.55
C LEU A 199 -4.80 -7.04 1.87
N VAL A 200 -5.49 -7.99 2.50
CA VAL A 200 -6.80 -7.72 3.10
C VAL A 200 -6.54 -7.26 4.53
N SER A 201 -6.91 -6.03 4.85
CA SER A 201 -6.64 -5.42 6.16
C SER A 201 -7.94 -5.15 6.90
N LYS A 202 -7.91 -5.24 8.23
CA LYS A 202 -9.01 -4.82 9.12
C LYS A 202 -8.51 -3.70 10.03
N ASN A 203 -9.05 -2.49 9.89
CA ASN A 203 -8.58 -1.30 10.62
C ASN A 203 -7.04 -1.15 10.54
N ASP A 204 -6.48 -1.12 9.33
CA ASP A 204 -5.05 -1.05 9.05
C ASP A 204 -4.19 -2.24 9.52
N VAL A 205 -4.80 -3.29 10.09
CA VAL A 205 -4.08 -4.52 10.47
C VAL A 205 -4.25 -5.58 9.38
N PRO A 206 -3.17 -6.02 8.71
CA PRO A 206 -3.24 -7.10 7.72
C PRO A 206 -3.83 -8.40 8.30
N LYS A 207 -4.78 -8.99 7.58
CA LYS A 207 -5.54 -10.20 7.94
C LYS A 207 -5.41 -11.35 6.95
N GLY A 208 -5.00 -11.05 5.73
CA GLY A 208 -4.81 -12.04 4.68
C GLY A 208 -3.98 -11.47 3.55
N VAL A 209 -3.43 -12.37 2.74
CA VAL A 209 -2.64 -12.03 1.56
C VAL A 209 -3.23 -12.70 0.33
N ILE A 210 -3.17 -12.02 -0.80
CA ILE A 210 -3.58 -12.54 -2.10
C ILE A 210 -2.45 -12.32 -3.08
N GLU A 211 -2.06 -13.36 -3.81
CA GLU A 211 -1.18 -13.27 -4.97
C GLU A 211 -2.02 -13.43 -6.23
N ILE A 212 -2.00 -12.43 -7.10
CA ILE A 212 -2.68 -12.50 -8.39
C ILE A 212 -1.68 -12.92 -9.47
N LYS A 213 -2.16 -13.73 -10.41
CA LYS A 213 -1.46 -14.09 -11.63
C LYS A 213 -2.32 -13.80 -12.84
N ARG A 214 -1.70 -13.67 -14.00
CA ARG A 214 -2.41 -13.44 -15.25
C ARG A 214 -3.19 -14.69 -15.68
N ALA A 215 -4.41 -14.53 -16.18
CA ALA A 215 -5.13 -15.58 -16.90
C ALA A 215 -4.98 -15.46 -18.43
N PRO A 216 -5.14 -16.55 -19.20
CA PRO A 216 -5.14 -17.94 -18.73
C PRO A 216 -3.69 -18.38 -18.49
N SER A 217 -3.31 -18.64 -17.24
CA SER A 217 -2.04 -19.29 -16.93
C SER A 217 -2.32 -20.62 -16.27
N LYS A 218 -1.61 -21.66 -16.70
CA LYS A 218 -1.58 -22.95 -16.01
C LYS A 218 -0.72 -22.88 -14.74
N GLU A 219 -0.35 -21.68 -14.28
CA GLU A 219 0.64 -21.51 -13.22
C GLU A 219 0.17 -22.03 -11.86
N LEU A 220 -1.15 -22.06 -11.62
CA LEU A 220 -1.73 -22.69 -10.43
C LEU A 220 -1.64 -24.22 -10.48
N THR A 221 -1.69 -24.83 -11.68
CA THR A 221 -1.66 -26.29 -11.86
C THR A 221 -0.27 -26.86 -12.18
N ASP A 222 0.66 -26.04 -12.68
CA ASP A 222 1.99 -26.46 -13.10
C ASP A 222 2.99 -26.44 -11.94
N LYS A 223 4.17 -27.07 -12.11
CA LYS A 223 5.28 -27.02 -11.15
C LYS A 223 5.70 -25.59 -10.70
N LYS A 224 5.32 -24.56 -11.46
CA LYS A 224 5.47 -23.14 -11.08
C LYS A 224 4.71 -22.78 -9.80
N ASP A 225 3.70 -23.56 -9.43
CA ASP A 225 2.95 -23.52 -8.17
C ASP A 225 3.89 -23.44 -6.96
N ARG A 226 4.99 -24.21 -6.92
CA ARG A 226 5.89 -24.22 -5.76
C ARG A 226 6.58 -22.90 -5.47
N LYS A 227 6.94 -22.12 -6.50
CA LYS A 227 7.56 -20.80 -6.31
C LYS A 227 6.51 -19.78 -5.85
N ILE A 228 5.32 -19.79 -6.44
CA ILE A 228 4.17 -18.94 -6.08
C ILE A 228 3.75 -19.22 -4.63
N SER A 229 3.50 -20.48 -4.30
CA SER A 229 3.27 -20.95 -2.94
C SER A 229 4.40 -20.55 -1.98
N GLY A 230 5.65 -20.47 -2.46
CA GLY A 230 6.79 -19.91 -1.74
C GLY A 230 6.64 -18.43 -1.40
N GLN A 231 6.20 -17.61 -2.36
CA GLN A 231 5.98 -16.19 -2.12
C GLN A 231 4.84 -15.97 -1.13
N ILE A 232 3.69 -16.62 -1.37
CA ILE A 232 2.55 -16.62 -0.45
C ILE A 232 2.98 -17.06 0.96
N PHE A 233 3.73 -18.16 1.09
CA PHE A 233 4.24 -18.64 2.39
C PHE A 233 5.00 -17.55 3.14
N ASP A 234 5.84 -16.79 2.45
CA ASP A 234 6.65 -15.74 3.06
C ASP A 234 5.79 -14.59 3.58
N TYR A 235 4.80 -14.15 2.80
CA TYR A 235 3.83 -13.16 3.25
C TYR A 235 2.97 -13.67 4.41
N MET A 236 2.54 -14.92 4.34
CA MET A 236 1.77 -15.52 5.42
C MET A 236 2.59 -15.61 6.72
N CYS A 237 3.88 -15.89 6.63
CA CYS A 237 4.79 -15.84 7.77
C CYS A 237 4.96 -14.41 8.30
N LEU A 238 5.04 -13.39 7.43
CA LEU A 238 5.02 -11.99 7.86
C LEU A 238 3.74 -11.68 8.66
N LEU A 239 2.56 -12.03 8.13
CA LEU A 239 1.29 -11.86 8.85
C LEU A 239 1.29 -12.59 10.20
N LYS A 240 1.77 -13.84 10.23
CA LYS A 240 1.81 -14.63 11.46
C LYS A 240 2.75 -14.05 12.51
N TYR A 241 4.01 -13.78 12.15
CA TYR A 241 5.07 -13.50 13.12
C TYR A 241 5.39 -12.01 13.29
N PHE A 242 5.00 -11.15 12.33
CA PHE A 242 5.14 -9.70 12.44
C PHE A 242 3.81 -9.01 12.73
N HIS A 243 2.66 -9.62 12.42
CA HIS A 243 1.36 -9.06 12.81
C HIS A 243 0.67 -9.89 13.91
N ASN A 244 1.34 -10.92 14.45
CA ASN A 244 0.84 -11.81 15.49
C ASN A 244 -0.52 -12.43 15.17
N LEU A 245 -0.76 -12.72 13.90
CA LEU A 245 -2.01 -13.26 13.43
C LEU A 245 -2.05 -14.76 13.72
N LYS A 246 -3.05 -15.23 14.48
CA LYS A 246 -3.16 -16.66 14.83
C LYS A 246 -3.44 -17.53 13.61
N GLN A 247 -4.51 -17.18 12.88
CA GLN A 247 -4.92 -17.85 11.65
C GLN A 247 -4.49 -17.01 10.45
N VAL A 248 -3.69 -17.58 9.57
CA VAL A 248 -3.26 -16.88 8.36
C VAL A 248 -3.76 -17.62 7.14
N ILE A 249 -4.49 -16.89 6.30
CA ILE A 249 -5.02 -17.39 5.03
C ILE A 249 -4.41 -16.59 3.89
N GLY A 250 -4.01 -17.31 2.84
CA GLY A 250 -3.56 -16.80 1.56
C GLY A 250 -4.54 -17.18 0.45
N ILE A 251 -4.58 -16.40 -0.62
CA ILE A 251 -5.29 -16.76 -1.86
C ILE A 251 -4.30 -16.63 -3.03
N THR A 252 -4.15 -17.66 -3.85
CA THR A 252 -3.57 -17.51 -5.19
C THR A 252 -4.72 -17.46 -6.19
N SER A 253 -4.69 -16.52 -7.15
CA SER A 253 -5.77 -16.43 -8.13
C SER A 253 -5.32 -15.95 -9.50
N THR A 254 -5.92 -16.51 -10.56
CA THR A 254 -5.87 -15.98 -11.93
C THR A 254 -7.15 -15.23 -12.30
N TYR A 255 -7.99 -14.89 -11.32
CA TYR A 255 -9.41 -14.55 -11.43
C TYR A 255 -10.31 -15.70 -11.91
N LEU A 256 -9.89 -16.44 -12.94
CA LEU A 256 -10.63 -17.60 -13.47
C LEU A 256 -10.57 -18.81 -12.55
N GLU A 257 -9.49 -18.95 -11.80
CA GLU A 257 -9.25 -20.04 -10.87
C GLU A 257 -8.62 -19.46 -9.61
N SER A 258 -9.00 -19.98 -8.45
CA SER A 258 -8.40 -19.62 -7.17
C SER A 258 -8.10 -20.85 -6.32
N GLU A 259 -7.03 -20.78 -5.53
CA GLU A 259 -6.75 -21.73 -4.46
C GLU A 259 -6.64 -20.98 -3.13
N ILE A 260 -7.07 -21.63 -2.05
CA ILE A 260 -6.98 -21.11 -0.70
C ILE A 260 -5.81 -21.79 0.00
N LEU A 261 -4.92 -21.01 0.62
CA LEU A 261 -3.73 -21.51 1.30
C LEU A 261 -3.75 -21.15 2.79
N TRP A 262 -3.19 -22.02 3.63
CA TRP A 262 -3.05 -21.75 5.06
C TRP A 262 -1.80 -22.38 5.68
N LEU A 263 -1.35 -21.79 6.80
CA LEU A 263 -0.18 -22.26 7.55
C LEU A 263 -0.60 -23.28 8.62
N GLN A 264 0.01 -24.48 8.60
CA GLN A 264 -0.24 -25.57 9.56
C GLN A 264 -1.71 -26.03 9.60
N GLU A 265 -2.01 -27.18 10.20
CA GLU A 265 -3.39 -27.51 10.58
C GLU A 265 -3.85 -26.58 11.71
N ASP A 266 -4.37 -25.42 11.33
CA ASP A 266 -5.10 -24.56 12.25
C ASP A 266 -6.49 -25.18 12.50
N PRO A 267 -6.83 -25.57 13.75
CA PRO A 267 -8.10 -26.21 14.05
C PRO A 267 -9.29 -25.41 13.52
N LEU A 268 -9.19 -24.08 13.56
CA LEU A 268 -10.29 -23.20 13.19
C LEU A 268 -10.61 -23.31 11.71
N ILE A 269 -9.63 -23.56 10.84
CA ILE A 269 -9.85 -23.71 9.39
C ILE A 269 -10.71 -24.94 9.08
N ASN A 270 -10.64 -25.96 9.93
CA ASN A 270 -11.43 -27.19 9.80
C ASN A 270 -12.74 -27.16 10.61
N GLU A 271 -12.94 -26.16 11.46
CA GLU A 271 -14.19 -25.99 12.22
C GLU A 271 -15.26 -25.28 11.38
N ASN A 272 -16.46 -25.86 11.31
CA ASN A 272 -17.62 -25.30 10.58
C ASN A 272 -18.29 -24.15 11.36
N ASN A 273 -18.14 -24.13 12.69
CA ASN A 273 -19.04 -23.35 13.53
C ASN A 273 -18.46 -21.96 13.87
N ILE A 274 -18.60 -21.02 12.93
CA ILE A 274 -18.24 -19.62 13.15
C ILE A 274 -18.99 -18.98 14.31
N ASN A 275 -20.15 -19.50 14.74
CA ASN A 275 -20.86 -18.92 15.87
C ASN A 275 -20.03 -19.00 17.16
N ASN A 276 -19.24 -20.06 17.33
CA ASN A 276 -18.30 -20.16 18.44
C ASN A 276 -17.23 -19.04 18.34
N ILE A 277 -16.76 -18.75 17.13
CA ILE A 277 -15.79 -17.68 16.86
C ILE A 277 -16.43 -16.30 17.13
N LYS A 278 -17.63 -16.03 16.62
CA LYS A 278 -18.38 -14.78 16.83
C LYS A 278 -18.69 -14.53 18.29
N GLU A 279 -19.09 -15.56 19.04
CA GLU A 279 -19.36 -15.47 20.47
C GLU A 279 -18.09 -15.15 21.25
N ASN A 280 -16.97 -15.82 20.96
CA ASN A 280 -15.69 -15.55 21.61
C ASN A 280 -15.21 -14.12 21.34
N ILE A 281 -15.36 -13.63 20.10
CA ILE A 281 -14.95 -12.28 19.73
C ILE A 281 -15.85 -11.21 20.35
N SER A 282 -17.17 -11.45 20.41
CA SER A 282 -18.11 -10.52 21.03
C SER A 282 -17.85 -10.37 22.53
N LYS A 283 -17.44 -11.45 23.21
CA LYS A 283 -17.00 -11.42 24.61
C LYS A 283 -15.66 -10.68 24.80
N ASN A 284 -14.79 -10.69 23.79
CA ASN A 284 -13.46 -10.08 23.82
C ASN A 284 -13.36 -8.66 23.23
N LYS A 285 -14.50 -7.95 23.02
CA LYS A 285 -14.56 -6.55 22.53
C LYS A 285 -13.91 -5.49 23.44
N SER A 286 -12.93 -5.85 24.27
CA SER A 286 -11.99 -4.86 24.81
C SER A 286 -11.48 -4.00 23.65
N LYS A 287 -11.44 -2.68 23.82
CA LYS A 287 -11.01 -1.73 22.79
C LYS A 287 -9.57 -2.08 22.37
N ILE A 288 -9.44 -2.90 21.33
CA ILE A 288 -8.16 -3.18 20.70
C ILE A 288 -7.76 -1.87 20.04
N ASN A 289 -6.80 -1.17 20.64
CA ASN A 289 -6.19 -0.01 20.03
C ASN A 289 -5.36 -0.52 18.85
N PRO A 290 -5.70 -0.20 17.59
CA PRO A 290 -5.00 -0.72 16.41
C PRO A 290 -3.54 -0.24 16.30
N GLN A 291 -3.08 0.60 17.24
CA GLN A 291 -1.70 1.05 17.27
C GLN A 291 -0.73 -0.08 17.65
N SER A 292 -0.11 -0.59 16.58
CA SER A 292 1.19 -1.27 16.52
C SER A 292 1.31 -2.57 17.30
N VAL A 293 1.55 -3.63 16.51
CA VAL A 293 2.32 -4.81 16.87
C VAL A 293 3.37 -4.47 17.96
N PRO A 294 3.49 -5.29 19.02
CA PRO A 294 4.18 -4.94 20.24
C PRO A 294 5.69 -4.73 20.05
N THR A 295 6.09 -3.50 19.76
CA THR A 295 7.31 -2.88 20.28
C THR A 295 6.99 -2.04 21.52
N LYS A 296 6.15 -2.57 22.43
CA LYS A 296 6.03 -2.01 23.80
C LYS A 296 7.41 -1.86 24.45
N LEU A 297 8.38 -2.71 24.08
CA LEU A 297 9.77 -2.64 24.54
C LEU A 297 10.57 -1.45 23.98
N SER A 298 10.30 -0.95 22.77
CA SER A 298 11.06 0.19 22.22
C SER A 298 10.68 1.53 22.88
N LYS A 299 9.41 1.66 23.31
CA LYS A 299 8.86 2.94 23.79
C LYS A 299 9.48 3.44 25.09
N THR A 300 10.16 2.61 25.89
CA THR A 300 10.70 3.03 27.19
C THR A 300 12.22 3.24 27.18
N PHE A 301 12.99 2.46 26.44
CA PHE A 301 14.45 2.48 26.54
C PHE A 301 15.11 3.51 25.62
N VAL A 302 15.98 4.35 26.19
CA VAL A 302 16.89 5.21 25.42
C VAL A 302 18.25 4.47 25.35
N PRO A 303 18.74 4.09 24.17
CA PRO A 303 20.00 3.37 24.02
C PRO A 303 21.18 4.14 24.64
N LYS A 304 22.09 3.44 25.33
CA LYS A 304 23.33 4.02 25.87
C LYS A 304 24.52 3.74 24.97
N LEU A 305 25.31 4.76 24.64
CA LEU A 305 26.61 4.60 23.98
C LEU A 305 27.56 3.88 24.95
N ARG A 306 28.16 2.79 24.48
CA ARG A 306 29.02 1.95 25.31
C ARG A 306 30.40 2.60 25.45
N ASN A 307 30.78 3.02 26.65
CA ASN A 307 32.10 3.61 26.91
C ASN A 307 33.22 2.56 27.10
N SER A 308 32.92 1.25 27.09
CA SER A 308 33.90 0.20 27.39
C SER A 308 33.95 -0.89 26.31
N LYS A 309 35.18 -1.22 25.89
CA LYS A 309 35.48 -2.38 25.03
C LYS A 309 34.87 -3.63 25.67
N LYS A 310 33.90 -4.24 24.99
CA LYS A 310 33.22 -5.46 25.42
C LYS A 310 34.30 -6.53 25.66
N THR A 311 34.39 -7.07 26.88
CA THR A 311 35.10 -8.34 27.09
C THR A 311 34.38 -9.35 26.21
N SER A 312 35.11 -9.91 25.24
CA SER A 312 34.60 -10.89 24.28
C SER A 312 33.74 -11.92 25.01
N ARG A 313 32.42 -11.81 24.88
CA ARG A 313 31.57 -12.95 25.22
C ARG A 313 31.85 -13.97 24.14
N SER A 314 32.31 -15.16 24.53
CA SER A 314 32.33 -16.28 23.61
C SER A 314 30.93 -16.39 23.03
N PRO A 315 30.79 -16.49 21.69
CA PRO A 315 29.48 -16.61 21.07
C PRO A 315 28.83 -17.84 21.67
N SER A 316 27.90 -17.62 22.59
CA SER A 316 27.06 -18.69 23.11
C SER A 316 26.26 -19.15 21.91
N GLY A 317 26.60 -20.33 21.39
CA GLY A 317 26.20 -20.85 20.09
C GLY A 317 24.69 -20.92 19.92
N LEU A 318 24.08 -19.78 19.65
CA LEU A 318 22.68 -19.68 19.30
C LEU A 318 22.50 -20.33 17.96
N VAL A 319 21.84 -21.48 18.01
CA VAL A 319 21.51 -22.25 16.82
C VAL A 319 20.21 -21.69 16.27
N THR A 320 20.25 -21.34 15.00
CA THR A 320 19.06 -21.00 14.22
C THR A 320 18.71 -22.22 13.39
N ASN A 321 17.44 -22.64 13.44
CA ASN A 321 16.94 -23.74 12.64
C ASN A 321 16.07 -23.18 11.52
N ARG A 322 16.42 -23.45 10.27
CA ARG A 322 15.55 -23.10 9.13
C ARG A 322 14.21 -23.79 9.29
N ILE A 323 13.13 -23.05 9.07
CA ILE A 323 11.79 -23.65 9.10
C ILE A 323 11.49 -24.33 7.77
N ASP A 324 10.72 -25.41 7.84
CA ASP A 324 10.17 -26.03 6.64
C ASP A 324 9.17 -25.08 5.97
N ARG A 325 9.36 -24.85 4.67
CA ARG A 325 8.42 -24.10 3.84
C ARG A 325 7.28 -25.04 3.43
N LYS A 326 6.20 -25.01 4.21
CA LYS A 326 5.01 -25.84 4.02
C LYS A 326 3.74 -25.00 4.11
N VAL A 327 2.86 -25.15 3.13
CA VAL A 327 1.49 -24.60 3.13
C VAL A 327 0.51 -25.71 2.82
N TYR A 328 -0.66 -25.64 3.44
CA TYR A 328 -1.80 -26.44 3.04
C TYR A 328 -2.56 -25.69 1.95
N LYS A 329 -3.12 -26.41 0.98
CA LYS A 329 -3.89 -25.81 -0.11
C LYS A 329 -5.21 -26.52 -0.36
N SER A 330 -6.23 -25.75 -0.72
CA SER A 330 -7.51 -26.28 -1.22
C SER A 330 -7.35 -26.89 -2.61
N GLN A 331 -8.41 -27.53 -3.10
CA GLN A 331 -8.55 -27.76 -4.53
C GLN A 331 -8.65 -26.41 -5.26
N VAL A 332 -8.27 -26.40 -6.54
CA VAL A 332 -8.50 -25.26 -7.44
C VAL A 332 -10.00 -25.08 -7.63
N ILE A 333 -10.48 -23.87 -7.39
CA ILE A 333 -11.89 -23.50 -7.50
C ILE A 333 -12.03 -22.60 -8.72
N ALA A 334 -12.78 -23.08 -9.71
CA ALA A 334 -13.07 -22.31 -10.91
C ALA A 334 -14.03 -21.15 -10.57
N GLN A 335 -13.91 -20.03 -11.28
CA GLN A 335 -14.74 -18.85 -11.09
C GLN A 335 -16.22 -19.10 -11.41
N ASN A 336 -16.51 -20.09 -12.24
CA ASN A 336 -17.84 -20.56 -12.59
C ASN A 336 -18.35 -21.68 -11.66
N ASP A 337 -17.58 -22.07 -10.64
CA ASP A 337 -18.04 -22.99 -9.60
C ASP A 337 -19.20 -22.33 -8.82
N PRO A 338 -20.34 -23.02 -8.61
CA PRO A 338 -21.48 -22.48 -7.85
C PRO A 338 -21.13 -22.03 -6.43
N ASP A 339 -20.10 -22.63 -5.82
CA ASP A 339 -19.63 -22.31 -4.47
C ASP A 339 -18.46 -21.29 -4.47
N TYR A 340 -18.05 -20.74 -5.61
CA TYR A 340 -16.91 -19.80 -5.67
C TYR A 340 -17.08 -18.58 -4.76
N VAL A 341 -18.21 -17.86 -4.90
CA VAL A 341 -18.54 -16.70 -4.05
C VAL A 341 -18.67 -17.12 -2.59
N LYS A 342 -19.33 -18.25 -2.32
CA LYS A 342 -19.51 -18.81 -0.98
C LYS A 342 -18.16 -19.11 -0.31
N THR A 343 -17.21 -19.60 -1.09
CA THR A 343 -15.84 -19.90 -0.65
C THR A 343 -15.08 -18.63 -0.31
N LEU A 344 -15.10 -17.63 -1.20
CA LEU A 344 -14.44 -16.34 -0.94
C LEU A 344 -15.03 -15.63 0.28
N CYS A 345 -16.36 -15.65 0.45
CA CYS A 345 -17.00 -15.13 1.66
C CYS A 345 -16.53 -15.89 2.92
N SER A 346 -16.40 -17.21 2.84
CA SER A 346 -15.88 -18.02 3.95
C SER A 346 -14.45 -17.64 4.33
N VAL A 347 -13.60 -17.43 3.33
CA VAL A 347 -12.22 -16.98 3.51
C VAL A 347 -12.17 -15.59 4.14
N VAL A 348 -12.91 -14.62 3.61
CA VAL A 348 -12.93 -13.24 4.13
C VAL A 348 -13.47 -13.20 5.56
N GLN A 349 -14.49 -13.98 5.91
CA GLN A 349 -14.94 -14.08 7.30
C GLN A 349 -13.87 -14.66 8.22
N ARG A 350 -13.16 -15.72 7.80
CA ARG A 350 -12.06 -16.28 8.60
C ARG A 350 -10.92 -15.28 8.77
N MET A 351 -10.53 -14.55 7.71
CA MET A 351 -9.56 -13.45 7.80
C MET A 351 -10.02 -12.36 8.80
N TYR A 352 -11.29 -11.93 8.69
CA TYR A 352 -11.86 -10.88 9.56
C TYR A 352 -11.86 -11.24 11.05
N TYR A 353 -12.17 -12.50 11.34
CA TYR A 353 -12.26 -13.02 12.70
C TYR A 353 -10.94 -13.60 13.23
N SER A 354 -9.89 -13.66 12.41
CA SER A 354 -8.56 -14.06 12.87
C SER A 354 -8.04 -13.11 13.94
N GLU A 355 -7.80 -13.67 15.13
CA GLU A 355 -7.32 -12.93 16.29
C GLU A 355 -5.85 -12.54 16.11
N THR A 356 -5.50 -11.35 16.62
CA THR A 356 -4.11 -10.93 16.81
C THR A 356 -3.75 -11.11 18.28
N ASN A 357 -2.72 -11.92 18.57
CA ASN A 357 -2.27 -12.13 19.95
C ASN A 357 -0.94 -11.43 20.21
N PRO A 358 -0.94 -10.19 20.73
CA PRO A 358 0.32 -9.51 21.04
C PRO A 358 1.09 -10.17 22.20
N GLU A 359 0.47 -11.07 22.96
CA GLU A 359 1.08 -11.71 24.13
C GLU A 359 1.72 -13.08 23.84
N GLU A 360 1.57 -13.62 22.63
CA GLU A 360 2.31 -14.84 22.24
C GLU A 360 3.80 -14.50 22.21
N GLY A 361 4.45 -14.73 23.36
CA GLY A 361 5.82 -14.36 23.65
C GLY A 361 6.83 -15.01 22.71
N SER A 362 8.00 -14.38 22.68
CA SER A 362 9.22 -14.66 21.89
C SER A 362 9.51 -16.14 21.56
N ASN A 363 9.14 -17.10 22.42
CA ASN A 363 9.53 -18.51 22.30
C ASN A 363 9.00 -19.26 21.07
N SER A 364 7.90 -18.83 20.47
CA SER A 364 7.38 -19.41 19.21
C SER A 364 7.66 -18.57 17.98
N ARG A 365 8.30 -17.40 18.14
CA ARG A 365 8.48 -16.46 17.03
C ARG A 365 9.51 -16.99 16.05
N HIS A 366 9.13 -16.98 14.77
CA HIS A 366 10.09 -17.13 13.68
C HIS A 366 10.59 -15.77 13.21
N TYR A 367 11.84 -15.76 12.77
CA TYR A 367 12.53 -14.56 12.31
C TYR A 367 12.96 -14.74 10.86
N ILE A 368 13.10 -13.64 10.13
CA ILE A 368 13.81 -13.66 8.86
C ILE A 368 15.29 -13.51 9.19
N GLN A 369 16.09 -14.53 8.91
CA GLN A 369 17.53 -14.41 8.89
C GLN A 369 17.98 -13.98 7.50
N ILE A 370 18.83 -12.96 7.42
CA ILE A 370 19.37 -12.46 6.16
C ILE A 370 20.89 -12.57 6.18
N ASN A 371 21.47 -12.95 5.04
CA ASN A 371 22.92 -12.98 4.83
C ASN A 371 23.28 -12.32 3.51
N SER A 372 24.55 -12.35 3.11
CA SER A 372 25.03 -11.67 1.90
C SER A 372 24.38 -12.13 0.58
N THR A 373 23.82 -13.33 0.53
CA THR A 373 23.31 -13.93 -0.71
C THR A 373 21.81 -14.18 -0.74
N SER A 374 21.17 -14.28 0.42
CA SER A 374 19.80 -14.76 0.54
C SER A 374 19.19 -14.36 1.88
N TRP A 375 17.93 -14.73 2.06
CA TRP A 375 17.23 -14.68 3.34
C TRP A 375 16.36 -15.93 3.48
N PHE A 376 16.04 -16.29 4.71
CA PHE A 376 15.20 -17.44 5.01
C PHE A 376 14.58 -17.30 6.40
N TRP A 377 13.47 -17.99 6.62
CA TRP A 377 12.83 -18.04 7.92
C TRP A 377 13.53 -19.02 8.85
N VAL A 378 13.75 -18.62 10.10
CA VAL A 378 14.37 -19.43 11.14
C VAL A 378 13.56 -19.42 12.43
N LYS A 379 13.68 -20.50 13.18
CA LYS A 379 13.29 -20.61 14.58
C LYS A 379 14.53 -20.58 15.46
N LEU A 380 14.44 -19.87 16.58
CA LEU A 380 15.47 -19.89 17.61
C LEU A 380 15.22 -21.07 18.56
N GLU A 381 16.27 -21.81 18.90
CA GLU A 381 16.19 -22.86 19.92
C GLU A 381 16.04 -22.30 21.34
N GLN A 382 16.46 -21.06 21.53
CA GLN A 382 16.48 -20.37 22.82
C GLN A 382 15.83 -19.00 22.69
N GLU A 383 15.15 -18.56 23.76
CA GLU A 383 14.61 -17.22 23.83
C GLU A 383 15.73 -16.18 23.76
N ILE A 384 15.68 -15.29 22.77
CA ILE A 384 16.55 -14.12 22.72
C ILE A 384 15.72 -12.91 23.11
N ILE A 385 16.23 -12.12 24.06
CA ILE A 385 15.67 -10.81 24.41
C ILE A 385 16.54 -9.75 23.71
N PRO A 386 16.03 -9.07 22.68
CA PRO A 386 16.79 -8.03 22.00
C PRO A 386 17.21 -6.93 22.99
N ASN A 387 18.50 -6.59 22.97
CA ASN A 387 19.12 -5.62 23.87
C ASN A 387 19.04 -4.20 23.29
N TYR A 388 17.98 -3.47 23.64
CA TYR A 388 17.80 -2.06 23.29
C TYR A 388 18.62 -1.09 24.17
N SER A 389 19.24 -1.58 25.24
CA SER A 389 19.85 -0.71 26.25
C SER A 389 21.20 -0.14 25.83
N GLN A 390 21.84 -0.72 24.80
CA GLN A 390 23.18 -0.36 24.36
C GLN A 390 23.18 -0.09 22.85
N LEU A 391 23.86 0.98 22.46
CA LEU A 391 24.18 1.20 21.05
C LEU A 391 25.21 0.17 20.61
N LEU A 392 25.01 -0.36 19.40
CA LEU A 392 25.97 -1.20 18.72
C LEU A 392 27.26 -0.40 18.47
N ASP A 393 28.38 -0.87 19.02
CA ASP A 393 29.70 -0.32 18.70
C ASP A 393 30.23 -1.04 17.46
N ILE A 394 30.29 -0.32 16.34
CA ILE A 394 30.68 -0.85 15.03
C ILE A 394 32.19 -0.72 14.79
N ASP A 395 32.92 0.07 15.60
CA ASP A 395 34.32 0.44 15.36
C ASP A 395 35.35 -0.56 15.90
N THR A 396 34.92 -1.77 16.25
CA THR A 396 35.82 -2.77 16.81
C THR A 396 36.55 -3.50 15.69
N GLU A 397 37.87 -3.73 15.86
CA GLU A 397 38.69 -4.60 14.99
C GLU A 397 38.03 -5.97 14.74
N ASN A 398 37.16 -6.39 15.65
CA ASN A 398 36.23 -7.50 15.51
C ASN A 398 34.80 -6.93 15.53
N PRO A 399 34.21 -6.55 14.38
CA PRO A 399 32.83 -6.10 14.35
C PRO A 399 31.93 -7.23 14.89
N PRO A 400 30.76 -6.89 15.47
CA PRO A 400 29.77 -7.89 15.85
C PRO A 400 29.45 -8.81 14.67
N ASP A 401 28.91 -10.01 14.92
CA ASP A 401 28.39 -10.83 13.81
C ASP A 401 27.22 -10.09 13.15
N LEU A 402 27.53 -9.43 12.05
CA LEU A 402 26.61 -8.69 11.19
C LEU A 402 26.36 -9.44 9.87
N GLU A 403 26.88 -10.67 9.74
CA GLU A 403 26.73 -11.48 8.53
C GLU A 403 25.38 -12.19 8.48
N ASN A 404 24.78 -12.48 9.65
CA ASN A 404 23.53 -13.23 9.74
C ASN A 404 22.46 -12.57 10.62
N PRO A 405 22.11 -11.27 10.43
CA PRO A 405 21.09 -10.60 11.22
C PRO A 405 19.74 -11.29 11.18
N LEU A 406 19.01 -11.17 12.28
CA LEU A 406 17.61 -11.55 12.43
C LEU A 406 16.75 -10.29 12.37
N LEU A 407 15.82 -10.22 11.42
CA LEU A 407 14.90 -9.09 11.27
C LEU A 407 13.82 -9.15 12.34
N LEU A 408 13.58 -8.02 12.99
CA LEU A 408 12.70 -7.88 14.14
C LEU A 408 11.44 -7.06 13.83
N GLU A 409 11.59 -5.97 13.09
CA GLU A 409 10.49 -5.06 12.75
C GLU A 409 10.75 -4.36 11.43
N ASP A 410 9.71 -4.20 10.60
CA ASP A 410 9.75 -3.36 9.41
C ASP A 410 9.56 -1.90 9.84
N LEU A 411 10.59 -1.06 9.63
CA LEU A 411 10.54 0.36 9.99
C LEU A 411 9.98 1.23 8.86
N GLY A 412 9.56 0.61 7.76
CA GLY A 412 8.96 1.28 6.61
C GLY A 412 9.92 1.51 5.45
N SER A 413 9.37 2.11 4.41
CA SER A 413 10.08 2.47 3.17
C SER A 413 9.88 3.95 2.84
N GLY A 414 10.82 4.50 2.06
CA GLY A 414 10.82 5.88 1.65
C GLY A 414 11.32 6.08 0.21
N GLY A 415 11.65 7.33 -0.12
CA GLY A 415 12.25 7.68 -1.41
C GLY A 415 13.53 6.90 -1.67
N ASP A 416 14.38 6.77 -0.66
CA ASP A 416 15.74 6.24 -0.81
C ASP A 416 15.89 4.75 -0.56
N GLY A 417 14.89 4.10 0.05
CA GLY A 417 15.10 2.73 0.49
C GLY A 417 14.05 2.15 1.43
N LYS A 418 14.47 1.11 2.16
CA LYS A 418 13.70 0.41 3.17
C LYS A 418 14.54 0.18 4.42
N CYS A 419 13.95 0.35 5.59
CA CYS A 419 14.62 0.16 6.87
C CYS A 419 14.01 -1.01 7.65
N TRP A 420 14.87 -1.80 8.30
CA TRP A 420 14.48 -2.85 9.22
C TRP A 420 15.17 -2.68 10.55
N LEU A 421 14.45 -2.92 11.63
CA LEU A 421 15.05 -3.21 12.92
C LEU A 421 15.51 -4.66 12.91
N ALA A 422 16.73 -4.90 13.37
CA ALA A 422 17.34 -6.22 13.40
C ALA A 422 18.15 -6.41 14.69
N PHE A 423 18.55 -7.65 14.94
CA PHE A 423 19.50 -7.99 15.99
C PHE A 423 20.41 -9.13 15.54
N ASN A 424 21.57 -9.22 16.15
CA ASN A 424 22.50 -10.34 15.94
C ASN A 424 22.29 -11.43 16.99
N LEU A 425 23.07 -12.51 16.90
CA LEU A 425 23.03 -13.59 17.88
C LEU A 425 23.51 -13.15 19.27
N ASP A 426 24.27 -12.06 19.40
CA ASP A 426 24.61 -11.46 20.69
C ASP A 426 23.49 -10.59 21.29
N SER A 427 22.30 -10.60 20.67
CA SER A 427 21.13 -9.80 21.02
C SER A 427 21.29 -8.29 20.82
N ASP A 428 22.40 -7.82 20.23
CA ASP A 428 22.60 -6.39 20.02
C ASP A 428 21.66 -5.89 18.90
N VAL A 429 20.90 -4.83 19.18
CA VAL A 429 19.89 -4.27 18.27
C VAL A 429 20.46 -3.17 17.38
N PHE A 430 20.11 -3.20 16.11
CA PHE A 430 20.54 -2.22 15.11
C PHE A 430 19.50 -2.05 14.00
N VAL A 431 19.72 -1.07 13.13
CA VAL A 431 18.91 -0.79 11.96
C VAL A 431 19.68 -1.18 10.70
N ILE A 432 19.00 -1.83 9.76
CA ILE A 432 19.50 -2.13 8.42
C ILE A 432 18.73 -1.29 7.42
N LYS A 433 19.42 -0.42 6.68
CA LYS A 433 18.86 0.37 5.58
C LYS A 433 19.30 -0.21 4.24
N PHE A 434 18.34 -0.66 3.44
CA PHE A 434 18.51 -1.08 2.06
C PHE A 434 18.21 0.09 1.14
N PHE A 435 19.12 0.41 0.21
CA PHE A 435 18.96 1.55 -0.68
C PHE A 435 18.39 1.13 -2.05
N LYS A 436 17.68 2.06 -2.70
CA LYS A 436 17.36 1.93 -4.13
C LYS A 436 18.59 2.22 -5.00
N ASP A 437 19.32 3.29 -4.66
CA ASP A 437 20.64 3.59 -5.20
C ASP A 437 21.70 3.16 -4.20
N GLU A 438 22.42 2.08 -4.51
CA GLU A 438 23.43 1.50 -3.62
C GLU A 438 24.61 2.44 -3.32
N THR A 439 24.83 3.48 -4.13
CA THR A 439 25.89 4.47 -3.86
C THR A 439 25.61 5.32 -2.62
N ASN A 440 24.32 5.49 -2.27
CA ASN A 440 23.90 6.26 -1.10
C ASN A 440 24.35 5.62 0.23
N ALA A 441 24.61 4.31 0.26
CA ALA A 441 25.04 3.63 1.47
C ALA A 441 26.38 4.17 2.01
N GLU A 442 27.36 4.41 1.14
CA GLU A 442 28.67 4.97 1.53
C GLU A 442 28.59 6.47 1.85
N ILE A 443 27.74 7.20 1.12
CA ILE A 443 27.50 8.63 1.36
C ILE A 443 26.89 8.83 2.75
N GLU A 444 25.83 8.09 3.06
CA GLU A 444 25.17 8.21 4.37
C GLU A 444 26.09 7.73 5.50
N LYS A 445 26.89 6.66 5.29
CA LYS A 445 27.94 6.25 6.23
C LYS A 445 28.93 7.37 6.53
N PHE A 446 29.38 8.08 5.50
CA PHE A 446 30.28 9.23 5.67
C PHE A 446 29.63 10.32 6.53
N PHE A 447 28.37 10.68 6.28
CA PHE A 447 27.66 11.69 7.06
C PHE A 447 27.47 11.29 8.53
N TRP A 448 27.17 10.02 8.81
CA TRP A 448 27.10 9.52 10.19
C TRP A 448 28.39 9.77 10.97
N LYS A 449 29.54 9.47 10.36
CA LYS A 449 30.85 9.67 10.99
C LYS A 449 31.21 11.15 11.10
N GLU A 450 31.05 11.91 10.03
CA GLU A 450 31.50 13.30 9.95
C GLU A 450 30.67 14.24 10.85
N ILE A 451 29.34 14.05 10.88
CA ILE A 451 28.43 14.92 11.61
C ILE A 451 28.37 14.52 13.09
N TRP A 452 28.17 13.23 13.35
CA TRP A 452 27.87 12.74 14.70
C TRP A 452 29.03 12.01 15.38
N GLY A 453 30.11 11.69 14.64
CA GLY A 453 31.19 10.85 15.16
C GLY A 453 30.80 9.38 15.32
N ILE A 454 29.64 8.97 14.80
CA ILE A 454 29.06 7.65 14.99
C ILE A 454 29.50 6.75 13.84
N ASN A 455 30.08 5.59 14.19
CA ASN A 455 30.47 4.60 13.21
C ASN A 455 29.26 3.79 12.74
N THR A 456 29.20 3.57 11.43
CA THR A 456 28.21 2.73 10.74
C THR A 456 28.94 1.79 9.79
N HIS A 457 28.28 0.72 9.35
CA HIS A 457 28.90 -0.31 8.53
C HIS A 457 28.13 -0.53 7.24
N VAL A 458 28.82 -0.46 6.10
CA VAL A 458 28.23 -0.84 4.81
C VAL A 458 28.65 -2.26 4.51
N THR A 459 27.68 -3.13 4.26
CA THR A 459 27.88 -4.54 3.91
C THR A 459 26.91 -4.93 2.78
N VAL A 460 26.99 -6.18 2.33
CA VAL A 460 26.06 -6.76 1.37
C VAL A 460 25.12 -7.70 2.13
N LEU A 461 23.81 -7.48 2.00
CA LEU A 461 22.76 -8.34 2.53
C LEU A 461 21.72 -8.60 1.45
N ASN A 462 21.34 -9.85 1.26
CA ASN A 462 20.46 -10.32 0.18
C ASN A 462 20.86 -9.77 -1.19
N LYS A 463 22.17 -9.84 -1.49
CA LYS A 463 22.79 -9.32 -2.73
C LYS A 463 22.59 -7.81 -2.94
N LYS A 464 22.27 -7.05 -1.89
CA LYS A 464 22.10 -5.59 -1.94
C LYS A 464 23.04 -4.91 -0.97
N ARG A 465 23.65 -3.82 -1.43
CA ARG A 465 24.46 -2.97 -0.54
C ARG A 465 23.55 -2.30 0.49
N SER A 466 23.90 -2.45 1.76
CA SER A 466 23.06 -2.07 2.90
C SER A 466 23.89 -1.37 3.97
N LEU A 467 23.30 -0.40 4.65
CA LEU A 467 23.92 0.32 5.76
C LEU A 467 23.38 -0.21 7.09
N ILE A 468 24.28 -0.63 7.97
CA ILE A 468 24.01 -1.01 9.35
C ILE A 468 24.30 0.20 10.24
N ILE A 469 23.27 0.61 10.98
CA ILE A 469 23.26 1.80 11.82
C ILE A 469 22.90 1.36 13.25
N PRO A 470 23.53 1.90 14.30
CA PRO A 470 23.06 1.70 15.66
C PRO A 470 21.58 2.09 15.79
N TYR A 471 20.82 1.37 16.61
CA TYR A 471 19.43 1.74 16.87
C TYR A 471 19.36 3.02 17.71
N PHE A 472 18.63 4.03 17.24
CA PHE A 472 18.30 5.24 17.98
C PHE A 472 16.80 5.29 18.26
N LYS A 473 16.42 5.86 19.42
CA LYS A 473 15.01 6.02 19.74
C LYS A 473 14.47 7.32 19.13
N ILE A 474 13.50 7.22 18.24
CA ILE A 474 12.77 8.38 17.71
C ILE A 474 12.12 9.15 18.88
N LEU A 475 12.13 10.48 18.80
CA LEU A 475 11.45 11.32 19.80
C LEU A 475 9.94 11.09 19.76
N THR A 476 9.33 10.92 20.94
CA THR A 476 7.87 10.78 21.09
C THR A 476 7.21 12.15 21.26
N ASP A 477 5.88 12.19 21.23
CA ASP A 477 5.13 13.43 21.49
C ASP A 477 5.43 14.00 22.89
N GLU A 478 5.65 13.14 23.90
CA GLU A 478 6.08 13.58 25.22
C GLU A 478 7.47 14.25 25.20
N ASP A 479 8.39 13.74 24.37
CA ASP A 479 9.72 14.33 24.22
C ASP A 479 9.67 15.73 23.60
N TRP A 480 8.80 15.93 22.61
CA TRP A 480 8.60 17.23 21.97
C TRP A 480 7.99 18.28 22.90
N ASN A 481 7.30 17.84 23.95
CA ASN A 481 6.76 18.70 25.01
C ASN A 481 7.75 18.97 26.16
N ASP A 482 8.94 18.35 26.17
CA ASP A 482 10.00 18.62 27.16
C ASP A 482 10.95 19.72 26.65
N ASP A 483 10.89 20.90 27.27
CA ASP A 483 11.74 22.06 26.94
C ASP A 483 13.25 21.73 26.93
N ARG A 484 13.69 20.77 27.76
CA ARG A 484 15.10 20.36 27.81
C ARG A 484 15.48 19.58 26.57
N VAL A 485 14.61 18.68 26.10
CA VAL A 485 14.82 17.92 24.87
C VAL A 485 14.79 18.88 23.68
N PHE A 486 13.83 19.80 23.63
CA PHE A 486 13.75 20.79 22.56
C PHE A 486 15.00 21.68 22.47
N LYS A 487 15.59 22.04 23.62
CA LYS A 487 16.88 22.75 23.65
C LYS A 487 18.01 21.91 23.03
N LEU A 488 18.08 20.61 23.33
CA LEU A 488 19.06 19.70 22.73
C LEU A 488 18.85 19.54 21.23
N VAL A 489 17.60 19.52 20.74
CA VAL A 489 17.31 19.52 19.29
C VAL A 489 17.89 20.77 18.62
N LYS A 490 17.69 21.96 19.22
CA LYS A 490 18.29 23.21 18.71
C LYS A 490 19.81 23.18 18.71
N GLU A 491 20.42 22.58 19.73
CA GLU A 491 21.87 22.39 19.79
C GLU A 491 22.36 21.45 18.68
N SER A 492 21.65 20.35 18.41
CA SER A 492 21.96 19.47 17.28
C SER A 492 21.78 20.16 15.92
N CYS A 493 20.78 21.03 15.72
CA CYS A 493 20.68 21.86 14.52
C CYS A 493 21.92 22.75 14.35
N LYS A 494 22.44 23.33 15.45
CA LYS A 494 23.66 24.15 15.39
C LYS A 494 24.86 23.32 15.00
N ILE A 495 25.07 22.15 15.63
CA ILE A 495 26.16 21.23 15.28
C ILE A 495 26.09 20.88 13.78
N PHE A 496 24.91 20.49 13.29
CA PHE A 496 24.68 20.14 11.89
C PHE A 496 25.05 21.29 10.93
N SER A 497 24.59 22.50 11.23
CA SER A 497 24.88 23.69 10.42
C SER A 497 26.35 24.14 10.49
N GLN A 498 27.00 24.04 11.65
CA GLN A 498 28.41 24.41 11.85
C GLN A 498 29.35 23.47 11.10
N LYS A 499 28.94 22.23 10.90
CA LYS A 499 29.61 21.26 10.03
C LYS A 499 29.37 21.52 8.53
N GLY A 500 28.56 22.51 8.18
CA GLY A 500 28.30 22.91 6.79
C GLY A 500 27.18 22.13 6.10
N TYR A 501 26.34 21.40 6.85
CA TYR A 501 25.28 20.57 6.29
C TYR A 501 23.89 21.19 6.44
N PHE A 502 22.98 20.80 5.54
CA PHE A 502 21.56 21.17 5.55
C PHE A 502 20.68 19.94 5.29
N HIS A 503 19.80 19.60 6.23
CA HIS A 503 18.92 18.44 6.14
C HIS A 503 17.66 18.80 5.36
N LYS A 504 17.51 18.29 4.13
CA LYS A 504 16.46 18.74 3.19
C LYS A 504 15.04 18.33 3.59
N ASP A 505 14.89 17.21 4.26
CA ASP A 505 13.62 16.68 4.78
C ASP A 505 13.74 16.49 6.30
N LEU A 506 14.05 17.53 7.07
CA LEU A 506 14.03 17.37 8.52
C LEU A 506 12.58 17.40 9.03
N SER A 507 12.10 16.27 9.55
CA SER A 507 10.78 16.13 10.16
C SER A 507 10.88 15.45 11.53
N GLN A 508 9.81 15.45 12.33
CA GLN A 508 9.84 14.92 13.70
C GLN A 508 10.30 13.46 13.77
N ARG A 509 9.89 12.63 12.81
CA ARG A 509 10.28 11.21 12.71
C ARG A 509 11.76 11.01 12.37
N HIS A 510 12.47 12.06 11.94
CA HIS A 510 13.90 12.02 11.64
C HIS A 510 14.78 12.50 12.81
N VAL A 511 14.18 12.80 13.96
CA VAL A 511 14.90 13.22 15.16
C VAL A 511 14.90 12.08 16.17
N ALA A 512 16.09 11.63 16.55
CA ALA A 512 16.26 10.51 17.45
C ALA A 512 17.18 10.86 18.62
N LYS A 513 17.07 10.11 19.71
CA LYS A 513 17.87 10.26 20.92
C LYS A 513 18.59 8.99 21.32
N TYR A 514 19.72 9.21 21.97
CA TYR A 514 20.48 8.22 22.72
C TYR A 514 21.08 8.87 23.97
N THR A 515 21.77 8.09 24.79
CA THR A 515 22.50 8.60 25.95
C THR A 515 23.99 8.30 25.82
N GLU A 516 24.82 9.26 26.19
CA GLU A 516 26.27 9.13 26.25
C GLU A 516 26.74 9.71 27.57
N SER A 517 27.43 8.91 28.40
CA SER A 517 27.84 9.31 29.74
C SER A 517 26.68 9.90 30.56
N ASP A 518 25.52 9.21 30.51
CA ASP A 518 24.23 9.58 31.12
C ASP A 518 23.62 10.92 30.69
N LYS A 519 24.14 11.53 29.62
CA LYS A 519 23.56 12.72 29.00
C LYS A 519 22.78 12.34 27.74
N ILE A 520 21.57 12.86 27.60
CA ILE A 520 20.79 12.72 26.37
C ILE A 520 21.50 13.47 25.24
N LYS A 521 21.57 12.83 24.08
CA LYS A 521 22.11 13.36 22.83
C LYS A 521 21.05 13.22 21.76
N ILE A 522 20.99 14.19 20.86
CA ILE A 522 20.06 14.21 19.73
C ILE A 522 20.84 14.05 18.43
N VAL A 523 20.35 13.17 17.56
CA VAL A 523 20.85 12.98 16.19
C VAL A 523 19.71 13.15 15.20
N PHE A 524 20.08 13.48 13.97
CA PHE A 524 19.17 13.37 12.83
C PHE A 524 19.51 12.10 12.06
N ILE A 525 18.47 11.40 11.62
CA ILE A 525 18.56 10.20 10.78
C ILE A 525 18.10 10.53 9.36
N ASP A 526 18.37 9.63 8.42
CA ASP A 526 18.03 9.84 6.99
C ASP A 526 18.85 10.98 6.36
N LEU A 527 20.18 10.86 6.46
CA LEU A 527 21.16 11.92 6.20
C LEU A 527 21.52 12.13 4.72
#